data_AF-A0A4Q2S3S5-F1
#
_entry.id   AF-A0A4Q2S3S5-F1
#
_cell.length_a   1.000
_cell.length_b   1.000
_cell.length_c   1.000
_cell.angle_alpha   90.00
_cell.angle_beta   90.00
_cell.angle_gamma   90.00
#
_symmetry.space_group_name_H-M   'P 1'
#
loop_
_entity.id
_entity.type
_entity.pdbx_description
1 polymer ?
#
loop_
_entity_poly.entity_id
_entity_poly.type
_entity_poly.pdbx_seq_one_letter_code
_entity_poly.pdbx_strand_id
1 'polypeptide(L)'
;MRRLVLLVAAVLMLGLGLGLSAAGSEAAAPRPAMVTLIQAVPGADVGVWVDGRKVARSAAVGAVLGPFELAPGTHDVVFEGGDLTVESTLDVAAGDTSDVVLHLPAEVGGDPVISSYLAPTGPIGPDKARVMLAHTATVAPADVEVDGKTVFTNIANGEFADADVPAGTIEVALLPSGTTADPILGPLDVTLEASTLSMIYAYGNPRDGSMNVISHTTTLAPDGSVRPSRIDTGSAGLATAPVTEIPGPGPEGSGRLPFAAAALVVVGAALLLPPRRRGHRPPRRTPG
;
A
#
# COMPACT_ATOMS: atom_id res chain seq x y z
N MET A 1 -56.55 -42.54 53.23
CA MET A 1 -55.43 -43.31 52.65
C MET A 1 -54.13 -42.66 53.11
N ARG A 2 -53.17 -43.48 53.54
CA ARG A 2 -51.86 -43.17 54.16
C ARG A 2 -51.10 -42.08 53.36
N ARG A 3 -50.40 -41.09 53.92
CA ARG A 3 -49.15 -41.12 54.73
C ARG A 3 -48.90 -39.69 55.28
N LEU A 4 -48.60 -39.50 56.57
CA LEU A 4 -47.24 -39.35 57.15
C LEU A 4 -46.40 -38.22 56.49
N VAL A 5 -45.66 -37.33 57.15
CA VAL A 5 -45.40 -36.92 58.55
C VAL A 5 -44.24 -35.88 58.48
N LEU A 6 -44.07 -35.08 59.55
CA LEU A 6 -42.88 -34.28 59.96
C LEU A 6 -42.68 -32.83 59.46
N LEU A 7 -42.99 -31.91 60.39
CA LEU A 7 -42.31 -30.64 60.69
C LEU A 7 -40.78 -30.78 60.78
N VAL A 8 -40.02 -29.73 60.43
CA VAL A 8 -39.04 -29.03 61.32
C VAL A 8 -38.76 -27.63 60.75
N ALA A 9 -38.79 -26.63 61.64
CA ALA A 9 -38.39 -25.24 61.44
C ALA A 9 -36.94 -25.00 61.93
N ALA A 10 -36.17 -24.13 61.26
CA ALA A 10 -35.05 -23.31 61.80
C ALA A 10 -34.43 -22.49 60.64
N VAL A 11 -34.74 -21.21 60.47
CA VAL A 11 -34.05 -20.01 61.03
C VAL A 11 -32.65 -19.75 60.46
N LEU A 12 -32.59 -18.62 59.74
CA LEU A 12 -31.49 -17.70 59.38
C LEU A 12 -30.02 -18.09 59.64
N MET A 13 -29.21 -18.03 58.57
CA MET A 13 -27.91 -17.35 58.62
C MET A 13 -27.71 -16.45 57.40
N LEU A 14 -27.38 -15.20 57.71
CA LEU A 14 -26.94 -14.12 56.82
C LEU A 14 -25.57 -14.51 56.23
N GLY A 15 -25.51 -14.70 54.91
CA GLY A 15 -24.27 -14.92 54.17
C GLY A 15 -24.13 -13.90 53.07
N LEU A 16 -23.46 -12.79 53.37
CA LEU A 16 -23.08 -11.72 52.46
C LEU A 16 -22.00 -12.25 51.49
N GLY A 17 -22.44 -12.96 50.44
CA GLY A 17 -21.58 -13.50 49.39
C GLY A 17 -21.34 -12.46 48.30
N LEU A 18 -20.14 -11.89 48.30
CA LEU A 18 -19.58 -11.00 47.27
C LEU A 18 -19.89 -11.52 45.86
N GLY A 19 -20.74 -10.80 45.14
CA GLY A 19 -20.88 -10.98 43.70
C GLY A 19 -19.58 -10.57 43.01
N LEU A 20 -18.70 -11.54 42.75
CA LEU A 20 -17.71 -11.38 41.69
C LEU A 20 -18.51 -11.33 40.39
N SER A 21 -18.87 -10.11 39.97
CA SER A 21 -19.07 -9.84 38.55
C SER A 21 -17.72 -10.14 37.89
N ALA A 22 -17.58 -11.34 37.35
CA ALA A 22 -16.66 -11.56 36.27
C ALA A 22 -17.12 -10.60 35.16
N ALA A 23 -16.48 -9.43 35.09
CA ALA A 23 -16.46 -8.66 33.86
C ALA A 23 -15.83 -9.61 32.84
N GLY A 24 -16.68 -10.33 32.11
CA GLY A 24 -16.25 -11.00 30.90
C GLY A 24 -15.62 -9.89 30.08
N SER A 25 -14.33 -10.03 29.80
CA SER A 25 -13.75 -9.30 28.69
C SER A 25 -14.59 -9.72 27.49
N GLU A 26 -15.54 -8.88 27.07
CA GLU A 26 -16.11 -9.01 25.73
C GLU A 26 -14.88 -8.96 24.82
N ALA A 27 -14.50 -10.13 24.32
CA ALA A 27 -13.55 -10.19 23.23
C ALA A 27 -14.18 -9.33 22.14
N ALA A 28 -13.52 -8.22 21.78
CA ALA A 28 -13.99 -7.36 20.72
C ALA A 28 -14.31 -8.26 19.52
N ALA A 29 -15.54 -8.17 19.01
CA ALA A 29 -15.92 -8.94 17.84
C ALA A 29 -14.86 -8.71 16.74
N PRO A 30 -14.43 -9.77 16.03
CA PRO A 30 -13.46 -9.62 14.95
C PRO A 30 -13.96 -8.55 14.00
N ARG A 31 -13.09 -7.59 13.65
CA ARG A 31 -13.45 -6.57 12.65
C ARG A 31 -13.79 -7.30 11.33
N PRO A 32 -14.94 -6.99 10.71
CA PRO A 32 -15.27 -7.60 9.42
C PRO A 32 -14.23 -7.20 8.37
N ALA A 33 -14.06 -8.06 7.37
CA ALA A 33 -13.35 -7.70 6.14
C ALA A 33 -14.27 -6.84 5.26
N MET A 34 -13.68 -5.94 4.48
CA MET A 34 -14.36 -5.07 3.53
C MET A 34 -14.05 -5.55 2.11
N VAL A 35 -15.06 -6.01 1.38
CA VAL A 35 -14.86 -6.57 0.03
C VAL A 35 -15.60 -5.76 -1.02
N THR A 36 -14.89 -5.27 -2.03
CA THR A 36 -15.49 -4.62 -3.21
C THR A 36 -15.54 -5.62 -4.37
N LEU A 37 -16.64 -5.66 -5.11
CA LEU A 37 -16.80 -6.52 -6.29
C LEU A 37 -16.86 -5.65 -7.54
N ILE A 38 -16.07 -5.99 -8.56
CA ILE A 38 -15.91 -5.16 -9.77
C ILE A 38 -16.19 -6.00 -11.01
N GLN A 39 -17.00 -5.46 -11.92
CA GLN A 39 -17.25 -6.04 -13.23
C GLN A 39 -16.44 -5.29 -14.31
N ALA A 40 -15.40 -5.95 -14.83
CA ALA A 40 -14.50 -5.42 -15.85
C ALA A 40 -14.58 -6.17 -17.18
N VAL A 41 -15.59 -7.03 -17.40
CA VAL A 41 -15.82 -7.71 -18.69
C VAL A 41 -16.67 -6.82 -19.61
N PRO A 42 -16.11 -6.32 -20.73
CA PRO A 42 -16.87 -5.50 -21.67
C PRO A 42 -18.05 -6.26 -22.28
N GLY A 43 -19.20 -5.58 -22.40
CA GLY A 43 -20.40 -6.13 -23.05
C GLY A 43 -21.19 -7.14 -22.23
N ALA A 44 -20.77 -7.46 -21.01
CA ALA A 44 -21.47 -8.38 -20.12
C ALA A 44 -22.20 -7.63 -18.98
N ASP A 45 -23.49 -7.93 -18.81
CA ASP A 45 -24.27 -7.55 -17.63
C ASP A 45 -24.43 -8.77 -16.73
N VAL A 46 -23.89 -8.70 -15.51
CA VAL A 46 -23.84 -9.85 -14.59
C VAL A 46 -24.59 -9.58 -13.29
N GLY A 47 -25.33 -10.57 -12.80
CA GLY A 47 -25.67 -10.65 -11.39
C GLY A 47 -24.45 -11.03 -10.57
N VAL A 48 -24.45 -10.68 -9.28
CA VAL A 48 -23.35 -10.97 -8.37
C VAL A 48 -23.90 -11.58 -7.08
N TRP A 49 -23.25 -12.65 -6.63
CA TRP A 49 -23.59 -13.39 -5.42
C TRP A 49 -22.37 -13.56 -4.52
N VAL A 50 -22.63 -13.52 -3.20
CA VAL A 50 -21.66 -13.87 -2.17
C VAL A 50 -22.31 -14.87 -1.22
N ASP A 51 -21.69 -16.02 -0.99
CA ASP A 51 -22.24 -17.14 -0.20
C ASP A 51 -23.68 -17.52 -0.61
N GLY A 52 -23.93 -17.59 -1.92
CA GLY A 52 -25.25 -17.87 -2.49
C GLY A 52 -26.30 -16.75 -2.32
N ARG A 53 -25.96 -15.64 -1.67
CA ARG A 53 -26.84 -14.47 -1.51
C ARG A 53 -26.57 -13.46 -2.63
N LYS A 54 -27.62 -13.10 -3.37
CA LYS A 54 -27.54 -12.12 -4.46
C LYS A 54 -27.30 -10.71 -3.90
N VAL A 55 -26.14 -10.12 -4.19
CA VAL A 55 -25.76 -8.77 -3.79
C VAL A 55 -26.02 -7.73 -4.89
N ALA A 56 -26.00 -8.14 -6.17
CA ALA A 56 -26.41 -7.30 -7.29
C ALA A 56 -27.24 -8.10 -8.32
N ARG A 57 -28.26 -7.45 -8.91
CA ARG A 57 -29.13 -8.09 -9.91
C ARG A 57 -28.55 -8.04 -11.32
N SER A 58 -27.90 -6.94 -11.65
CA SER A 58 -27.30 -6.66 -12.94
C SER A 58 -26.26 -5.56 -12.70
N ALA A 59 -25.02 -5.84 -13.08
CA ALA A 59 -23.88 -4.98 -12.98
C ALA A 59 -23.24 -4.94 -14.37
N ALA A 60 -23.26 -3.76 -14.98
CA ALA A 60 -22.62 -3.51 -16.26
C ALA A 60 -21.10 -3.37 -16.07
N VAL A 61 -20.35 -3.39 -17.17
CA VAL A 61 -18.93 -3.05 -17.16
C VAL A 61 -18.68 -1.70 -16.49
N GLY A 62 -17.68 -1.63 -15.62
CA GLY A 62 -17.39 -0.44 -14.81
C GLY A 62 -18.10 -0.39 -13.46
N ALA A 63 -19.01 -1.33 -13.17
CA ALA A 63 -19.67 -1.37 -11.88
C ALA A 63 -18.69 -1.70 -10.75
N VAL A 64 -18.72 -0.87 -9.71
CA VAL A 64 -18.02 -1.05 -8.43
C VAL A 64 -19.09 -1.26 -7.36
N LEU A 65 -19.12 -2.43 -6.76
CA LEU A 65 -20.17 -2.86 -5.83
C LEU A 65 -19.60 -3.05 -4.43
N GLY A 66 -20.27 -2.48 -3.43
CA GLY A 66 -19.85 -2.55 -2.03
C GLY A 66 -19.27 -1.23 -1.52
N PRO A 67 -18.36 -1.27 -0.53
CA PRO A 67 -17.78 -2.48 0.08
C PRO A 67 -18.83 -3.28 0.87
N PHE A 68 -18.69 -4.60 0.85
CA PHE A 68 -19.51 -5.53 1.61
C PHE A 68 -18.75 -6.02 2.85
N GLU A 69 -19.42 -6.04 3.99
CA GLU A 69 -18.85 -6.60 5.23
C GLU A 69 -18.95 -8.12 5.21
N LEU A 70 -17.79 -8.79 5.24
CA LEU A 70 -17.69 -10.25 5.34
C LEU A 70 -17.04 -10.65 6.66
N ALA A 71 -17.47 -11.78 7.21
CA ALA A 71 -16.79 -12.36 8.36
C ALA A 71 -15.40 -12.85 7.95
N PRO A 72 -14.41 -12.92 8.84
CA PRO A 72 -13.14 -13.56 8.52
C PRO A 72 -13.35 -15.03 8.17
N GLY A 73 -12.77 -15.49 7.06
CA GLY A 73 -12.92 -16.86 6.57
C GLY A 73 -13.01 -16.93 5.05
N THR A 74 -13.49 -18.08 4.58
CA THR A 74 -13.64 -18.43 3.18
C THR A 74 -15.05 -18.11 2.70
N HIS A 75 -15.16 -17.42 1.57
CA HIS A 75 -16.43 -16.99 0.97
C HIS A 75 -16.49 -17.36 -0.51
N ASP A 76 -17.68 -17.75 -0.98
CA ASP A 76 -17.91 -18.03 -2.39
C ASP A 76 -18.40 -16.78 -3.10
N VAL A 77 -17.78 -16.42 -4.21
CA VAL A 77 -18.17 -15.28 -5.05
C VAL A 77 -18.52 -15.79 -6.45
N VAL A 78 -19.70 -15.41 -6.94
CA VAL A 78 -20.18 -15.83 -8.26
C VAL A 78 -20.65 -14.61 -9.04
N PHE A 79 -20.22 -14.53 -10.29
CA PHE A 79 -20.74 -13.61 -11.29
C PHE A 79 -21.45 -14.42 -12.39
N GLU A 80 -22.71 -14.10 -12.67
CA GLU A 80 -23.51 -14.81 -13.69
C GLU A 80 -24.30 -13.86 -14.57
N GLY A 81 -24.33 -14.09 -15.88
CA GLY A 81 -25.12 -13.30 -16.82
C GLY A 81 -25.09 -13.86 -18.24
N GLY A 82 -26.26 -14.02 -18.87
CA GLY A 82 -26.35 -14.72 -20.15
C GLY A 82 -25.88 -16.16 -20.01
N ASP A 83 -24.88 -16.55 -20.82
CA ASP A 83 -24.23 -17.87 -20.76
C ASP A 83 -22.96 -17.88 -19.88
N LEU A 84 -22.58 -16.72 -19.31
CA LEU A 84 -21.42 -16.59 -18.45
C LEU A 84 -21.78 -16.98 -17.00
N THR A 85 -21.02 -17.91 -16.43
CA THR A 85 -20.98 -18.18 -14.98
C THR A 85 -19.52 -18.36 -14.58
N VAL A 86 -19.03 -17.51 -13.68
CA VAL A 86 -17.67 -17.58 -13.13
C VAL A 86 -17.76 -17.57 -11.62
N GLU A 87 -17.12 -18.56 -11.00
CA GLU A 87 -17.08 -18.75 -9.56
C GLU A 87 -15.64 -18.70 -9.08
N SER A 88 -15.43 -18.11 -7.91
CA SER A 88 -14.17 -18.15 -7.21
C SER A 88 -14.37 -18.16 -5.71
N THR A 89 -13.40 -18.69 -4.99
CA THR A 89 -13.35 -18.69 -3.55
C THR A 89 -12.41 -17.58 -3.07
N LEU A 90 -12.87 -16.79 -2.09
CA LEU A 90 -12.13 -15.70 -1.48
C LEU A 90 -11.85 -16.00 -0.01
N ASP A 91 -10.59 -15.99 0.38
CA ASP A 91 -10.19 -16.02 1.79
C ASP A 91 -9.91 -14.59 2.29
N VAL A 92 -10.58 -14.18 3.38
CA VAL A 92 -10.39 -12.86 4.00
C VAL A 92 -10.05 -12.98 5.48
N ALA A 93 -9.10 -12.17 5.95
CA ALA A 93 -8.79 -12.03 7.37
C ALA A 93 -9.53 -10.85 8.01
N ALA A 94 -9.50 -10.80 9.35
CA ALA A 94 -10.19 -9.76 10.10
C ALA A 94 -9.63 -8.36 9.82
N GLY A 95 -10.49 -7.47 9.33
CA GLY A 95 -10.14 -6.10 8.97
C GLY A 95 -9.42 -5.95 7.64
N ASP A 96 -9.31 -7.01 6.84
CA ASP A 96 -8.80 -6.91 5.47
C ASP A 96 -9.69 -6.01 4.63
N THR A 97 -9.11 -5.38 3.63
CA THR A 97 -9.84 -4.70 2.56
C THR A 97 -9.37 -5.30 1.26
N SER A 98 -10.29 -5.83 0.45
CA SER A 98 -9.94 -6.51 -0.79
C SER A 98 -10.92 -6.17 -1.91
N ASP A 99 -10.42 -6.16 -3.13
CA ASP A 99 -11.24 -6.05 -4.32
C ASP A 99 -11.24 -7.38 -5.08
N VAL A 100 -12.40 -7.78 -5.58
CA VAL A 100 -12.57 -8.98 -6.41
C VAL A 100 -13.08 -8.54 -7.77
N VAL A 101 -12.32 -8.83 -8.81
CA VAL A 101 -12.54 -8.29 -10.15
C VAL A 101 -12.81 -9.43 -11.10
N LEU A 102 -13.99 -9.41 -11.72
CA LEU A 102 -14.27 -10.22 -12.90
C LEU A 102 -13.67 -9.53 -14.13
N HIS A 103 -12.79 -10.19 -14.86
CA HIS A 103 -12.13 -9.62 -16.04
C HIS A 103 -11.83 -10.67 -17.11
N LEU A 104 -11.37 -10.22 -18.29
CA LEU A 104 -10.90 -11.11 -19.34
C LEU A 104 -9.42 -11.47 -19.12
N PRO A 105 -8.99 -12.71 -19.46
CA PRO A 105 -7.61 -13.12 -19.37
C PRO A 105 -6.75 -12.41 -20.43
N ALA A 106 -5.42 -12.60 -20.37
CA ALA A 106 -4.50 -12.12 -21.40
C ALA A 106 -4.78 -12.73 -22.79
N GLU A 107 -5.35 -13.94 -22.82
CA GLU A 107 -5.70 -14.64 -24.05
C GLU A 107 -6.90 -13.98 -24.73
N VAL A 108 -6.73 -13.59 -25.99
CA VAL A 108 -7.80 -13.01 -26.80
C VAL A 108 -8.89 -14.04 -27.05
N GLY A 109 -10.10 -13.76 -26.58
CA GLY A 109 -11.24 -14.66 -26.68
C GLY A 109 -11.28 -15.76 -25.62
N GLY A 110 -10.41 -15.71 -24.61
CA GLY A 110 -10.48 -16.59 -23.45
C GLY A 110 -11.69 -16.30 -22.56
N ASP A 111 -12.10 -17.30 -21.79
CA ASP A 111 -13.22 -17.19 -20.85
C ASP A 111 -12.88 -16.22 -19.70
N PRO A 112 -13.84 -15.40 -19.21
CA PRO A 112 -13.60 -14.51 -18.09
C PRO A 112 -13.14 -15.22 -16.82
N VAL A 113 -12.30 -14.54 -16.05
CA VAL A 113 -11.69 -15.02 -14.80
C VAL A 113 -11.92 -14.03 -13.68
N ILE A 114 -11.75 -14.49 -12.43
CA ILE A 114 -11.83 -13.65 -11.23
C ILE A 114 -10.46 -13.56 -10.59
N SER A 115 -10.01 -12.34 -10.30
CA SER A 115 -8.80 -12.06 -9.52
C SER A 115 -9.14 -11.28 -8.26
N SER A 116 -8.44 -11.57 -7.16
CA SER A 116 -8.58 -10.85 -5.89
C SER A 116 -7.33 -10.05 -5.56
N TYR A 117 -7.53 -8.85 -5.04
CA TYR A 117 -6.49 -7.88 -4.74
C TYR A 117 -6.63 -7.40 -3.31
N LEU A 118 -5.66 -7.74 -2.46
CA LEU A 118 -5.61 -7.22 -1.10
C LEU A 118 -5.16 -5.75 -1.14
N ALA A 119 -6.03 -4.85 -0.71
CA ALA A 119 -5.77 -3.41 -0.74
C ALA A 119 -4.75 -3.03 0.35
N PRO A 120 -3.67 -2.30 0.02
CA PRO A 120 -2.65 -1.89 0.97
C PRO A 120 -3.13 -0.70 1.83
N THR A 121 -3.99 -0.97 2.83
CA THR A 121 -4.63 0.06 3.67
C THR A 121 -3.81 0.53 4.87
N GLY A 122 -2.52 0.17 4.92
CA GLY A 122 -1.60 0.64 5.97
C GLY A 122 -1.48 2.17 6.01
N PRO A 123 -1.09 2.75 7.15
CA PRO A 123 -0.99 4.20 7.31
C PRO A 123 -0.08 4.87 6.27
N ILE A 124 -0.29 6.15 6.02
CA ILE A 124 0.41 6.94 5.01
C ILE A 124 0.94 8.27 5.55
N GLY A 125 2.09 8.70 5.04
CA GLY A 125 2.71 9.97 5.38
C GLY A 125 1.95 11.19 4.83
N PRO A 126 2.26 12.40 5.32
CA PRO A 126 1.64 13.63 4.85
C PRO A 126 1.99 13.91 3.37
N ASP A 127 1.09 14.61 2.68
CA ASP A 127 1.24 15.02 1.26
C ASP A 127 1.44 13.85 0.28
N LYS A 128 1.03 12.63 0.66
CA LYS A 128 1.14 11.41 -0.15
C LYS A 128 -0.22 10.79 -0.44
N ALA A 129 -0.29 10.09 -1.56
CA ALA A 129 -1.36 9.18 -1.92
C ALA A 129 -0.76 7.80 -2.20
N ARG A 130 -1.52 6.74 -1.95
CA ARG A 130 -1.15 5.38 -2.38
C ARG A 130 -1.94 5.04 -3.64
N VAL A 131 -1.30 4.33 -4.56
CA VAL A 131 -1.95 3.78 -5.75
C VAL A 131 -1.76 2.27 -5.74
N MET A 132 -2.81 1.53 -6.06
CA MET A 132 -2.76 0.13 -6.42
C MET A 132 -3.29 0.02 -7.85
N LEU A 133 -2.46 -0.45 -8.77
CA LEU A 133 -2.80 -0.63 -10.17
C LEU A 133 -2.78 -2.11 -10.51
N ALA A 134 -3.92 -2.65 -10.94
CA ALA A 134 -4.03 -4.01 -11.42
C ALA A 134 -4.20 -4.02 -12.95
N HIS A 135 -3.49 -4.95 -13.60
CA HIS A 135 -3.60 -5.16 -15.02
C HIS A 135 -4.63 -6.26 -15.30
N THR A 136 -5.80 -5.88 -15.81
CA THR A 136 -6.92 -6.80 -16.09
C THR A 136 -7.30 -6.81 -17.57
N ALA A 137 -6.47 -6.23 -18.43
CA ALA A 137 -6.69 -6.12 -19.87
C ALA A 137 -6.16 -7.33 -20.64
N THR A 138 -6.81 -7.64 -21.75
CA THR A 138 -6.51 -8.76 -22.66
C THR A 138 -5.33 -8.40 -23.56
N VAL A 139 -4.15 -8.33 -22.96
CA VAL A 139 -2.90 -8.05 -23.64
C VAL A 139 -1.73 -8.69 -22.88
N ALA A 140 -0.58 -8.77 -23.53
CA ALA A 140 0.69 -9.16 -22.92
C ALA A 140 1.08 -8.19 -21.78
N PRO A 141 2.05 -8.56 -20.90
CA PRO A 141 2.44 -7.74 -19.76
C PRO A 141 2.75 -6.30 -20.11
N ALA A 142 2.45 -5.40 -19.17
CA ALA A 142 2.59 -3.97 -19.33
C ALA A 142 3.63 -3.38 -18.37
N ASP A 143 4.29 -2.32 -18.83
CA ASP A 143 5.06 -1.41 -18.00
C ASP A 143 4.20 -0.19 -17.66
N VAL A 144 4.42 0.39 -16.49
CA VAL A 144 3.69 1.57 -16.00
C VAL A 144 4.62 2.75 -15.99
N GLU A 145 4.23 3.80 -16.68
CA GLU A 145 4.93 5.07 -16.73
C GLU A 145 4.17 6.13 -15.94
N VAL A 146 4.92 6.88 -15.12
CA VAL A 146 4.42 8.03 -14.38
C VAL A 146 5.31 9.23 -14.71
N ASP A 147 4.71 10.32 -15.20
CA ASP A 147 5.40 11.54 -15.62
C ASP A 147 6.60 11.28 -16.55
N GLY A 148 6.42 10.41 -17.54
CA GLY A 148 7.47 10.07 -18.50
C GLY A 148 8.51 9.06 -18.01
N LYS A 149 8.35 8.49 -16.80
CA LYS A 149 9.29 7.54 -16.20
C LYS A 149 8.64 6.20 -15.86
N THR A 150 9.21 5.11 -16.36
CA THR A 150 8.80 3.75 -15.97
C THR A 150 9.04 3.50 -14.48
N VAL A 151 7.96 3.20 -13.75
CA VAL A 151 7.97 2.94 -12.30
C VAL A 151 7.72 1.47 -11.96
N PHE A 152 6.93 0.77 -12.78
CA PHE A 152 6.71 -0.67 -12.69
C PHE A 152 6.93 -1.31 -14.05
N THR A 153 7.41 -2.54 -14.05
CA THR A 153 7.72 -3.27 -15.28
C THR A 153 7.12 -4.66 -15.24
N ASN A 154 6.65 -5.13 -16.40
CA ASN A 154 6.21 -6.50 -16.63
C ASN A 154 5.12 -6.94 -15.64
N ILE A 155 4.10 -6.10 -15.45
CA ILE A 155 2.88 -6.49 -14.74
C ILE A 155 2.04 -7.32 -15.70
N ALA A 156 1.82 -8.60 -15.42
CA ALA A 156 1.00 -9.47 -16.25
C ALA A 156 -0.50 -9.31 -15.96
N ASN A 157 -1.35 -9.81 -16.86
CA ASN A 157 -2.79 -9.88 -16.63
C ASN A 157 -3.09 -10.66 -15.32
N GLY A 158 -3.95 -10.11 -14.48
CA GLY A 158 -4.25 -10.63 -13.15
C GLY A 158 -3.28 -10.14 -12.06
N GLU A 159 -2.11 -9.62 -12.41
CA GLU A 159 -1.16 -9.06 -11.45
C GLU A 159 -1.43 -7.59 -11.15
N PHE A 160 -0.82 -7.09 -10.08
CA PHE A 160 -0.93 -5.71 -9.64
C PHE A 160 0.38 -5.20 -9.04
N ALA A 161 0.48 -3.88 -8.92
CA ALA A 161 1.56 -3.20 -8.22
C ALA A 161 1.02 -2.02 -7.42
N ASP A 162 1.72 -1.65 -6.35
CA ASP A 162 1.36 -0.50 -5.52
C ASP A 162 2.56 0.38 -5.17
N ALA A 163 2.30 1.66 -4.95
CA ALA A 163 3.30 2.63 -4.49
C ALA A 163 2.68 3.84 -3.77
N ASP A 164 3.48 4.44 -2.88
CA ASP A 164 3.23 5.75 -2.31
C ASP A 164 3.84 6.83 -3.21
N VAL A 165 3.00 7.74 -3.70
CA VAL A 165 3.37 8.83 -4.61
C VAL A 165 2.98 10.18 -4.00
N PRO A 166 3.62 11.30 -4.41
CA PRO A 166 3.13 12.63 -4.04
C PRO A 166 1.65 12.79 -4.41
N ALA A 167 0.87 13.39 -3.52
CA ALA A 167 -0.49 13.80 -3.86
C ALA A 167 -0.47 14.93 -4.91
N GLY A 168 -1.47 14.96 -5.79
CA GLY A 168 -1.54 15.88 -6.91
C GLY A 168 -1.93 15.17 -8.21
N THR A 169 -1.86 15.91 -9.32
CA THR A 169 -2.08 15.35 -10.65
C THR A 169 -0.76 14.79 -11.20
N ILE A 170 -0.80 13.55 -11.67
CA ILE A 170 0.30 12.87 -12.35
C ILE A 170 -0.18 12.38 -13.72
N GLU A 171 0.72 12.32 -14.69
CA GLU A 171 0.43 11.71 -15.99
C GLU A 171 0.81 10.22 -15.93
N VAL A 172 -0.12 9.34 -16.28
CA VAL A 172 0.10 7.88 -16.26
C VAL A 172 -0.14 7.28 -17.62
N ALA A 173 0.74 6.38 -18.04
CA ALA A 173 0.57 5.56 -19.24
C ALA A 173 0.89 4.09 -18.94
N LEU A 174 0.16 3.18 -19.59
CA LEU A 174 0.54 1.77 -19.65
C LEU A 174 1.13 1.51 -21.02
N LEU A 175 2.33 0.94 -21.04
CA LEU A 175 3.03 0.56 -22.26
C LEU A 175 3.13 -0.96 -22.34
N PRO A 176 3.25 -1.55 -23.54
CA PRO A 176 3.68 -2.94 -23.61
C PRO A 176 5.04 -3.11 -22.91
N SER A 177 5.29 -4.26 -22.27
CA SER A 177 6.52 -4.40 -21.50
C SER A 177 7.78 -4.34 -22.37
N GLY A 178 8.79 -3.60 -21.92
CA GLY A 178 10.07 -3.45 -22.60
C GLY A 178 10.08 -2.45 -23.76
N THR A 179 8.98 -1.72 -23.99
CA THR A 179 8.91 -0.60 -24.96
C THR A 179 8.74 0.73 -24.25
N THR A 180 9.08 1.81 -24.97
CA THR A 180 8.97 3.22 -24.55
C THR A 180 8.10 4.03 -25.50
N ALA A 181 7.43 3.37 -26.45
CA ALA A 181 6.56 3.97 -27.43
C ALA A 181 5.22 3.21 -27.51
N ASP A 182 4.23 3.88 -28.08
CA ASP A 182 2.88 3.38 -28.34
C ASP A 182 2.18 2.82 -27.08
N PRO A 183 1.75 3.70 -26.15
CA PRO A 183 0.99 3.28 -24.97
C PRO A 183 -0.24 2.47 -25.37
N ILE A 184 -0.47 1.36 -24.65
CA ILE A 184 -1.72 0.59 -24.76
C ILE A 184 -2.89 1.33 -24.11
N LEU A 185 -2.60 2.19 -23.15
CA LEU A 185 -3.56 3.07 -22.48
C LEU A 185 -2.85 4.34 -22.01
N GLY A 186 -3.43 5.49 -22.35
CA GLY A 186 -2.93 6.80 -21.97
C GLY A 186 -2.03 7.47 -23.02
N PRO A 187 -1.36 8.57 -22.66
CA PRO A 187 -1.29 9.15 -21.31
C PRO A 187 -2.65 9.62 -20.76
N LEU A 188 -2.84 9.48 -19.45
CA LEU A 188 -4.03 9.90 -18.70
C LEU A 188 -3.61 10.78 -17.52
N ASP A 189 -4.28 11.92 -17.35
CA ASP A 189 -4.14 12.73 -16.14
C ASP A 189 -4.91 12.07 -14.99
N VAL A 190 -4.18 11.65 -13.95
CA VAL A 190 -4.75 11.04 -12.74
C VAL A 190 -4.55 11.99 -11.58
N THR A 191 -5.65 12.42 -10.96
CA THR A 191 -5.61 13.25 -9.75
C THR A 191 -5.66 12.37 -8.51
N LEU A 192 -4.60 12.44 -7.71
CA LEU A 192 -4.42 11.65 -6.49
C LEU A 192 -4.56 12.54 -5.25
N GLU A 193 -5.60 12.29 -4.47
CA GLU A 193 -5.85 13.03 -3.24
C GLU A 193 -4.95 12.56 -2.10
N ALA A 194 -4.47 13.50 -1.29
CA ALA A 194 -3.65 13.17 -0.13
C ALA A 194 -4.41 12.27 0.86
N SER A 195 -3.68 11.36 1.49
CA SER A 195 -4.23 10.39 2.45
C SER A 195 -5.31 9.47 1.86
N THR A 196 -5.22 9.16 0.57
CA THR A 196 -6.10 8.18 -0.08
C THR A 196 -5.30 7.03 -0.70
N LEU A 197 -5.94 5.88 -0.80
CA LEU A 197 -5.55 4.77 -1.65
C LEU A 197 -6.47 4.78 -2.87
N SER A 198 -5.88 4.91 -4.07
CA SER A 198 -6.59 4.76 -5.34
C SER A 198 -6.37 3.35 -5.89
N MET A 199 -7.44 2.58 -6.04
CA MET A 199 -7.43 1.26 -6.67
C MET A 199 -7.87 1.41 -8.13
N ILE A 200 -7.01 1.01 -9.05
CA ILE A 200 -7.13 1.26 -10.50
C ILE A 200 -7.02 -0.06 -11.26
N TYR A 201 -7.96 -0.31 -12.17
CA TYR A 201 -8.06 -1.54 -12.95
C TYR A 201 -8.08 -1.20 -14.43
N ALA A 202 -6.98 -1.50 -15.13
CA ALA A 202 -6.90 -1.30 -16.58
C ALA A 202 -7.42 -2.54 -17.30
N TYR A 203 -8.54 -2.40 -18.00
CA TYR A 203 -9.25 -3.50 -18.66
C TYR A 203 -9.48 -3.20 -20.16
N GLY A 204 -10.00 -4.20 -20.88
CA GLY A 204 -10.28 -4.11 -22.32
C GLY A 204 -9.17 -4.71 -23.16
N ASN A 205 -9.16 -4.41 -24.45
CA ASN A 205 -8.20 -4.93 -25.42
C ASN A 205 -7.70 -3.80 -26.34
N PRO A 206 -6.39 -3.59 -26.47
CA PRO A 206 -5.87 -2.52 -27.33
C PRO A 206 -6.13 -2.80 -28.83
N ARG A 207 -6.36 -4.06 -29.23
CA ARG A 207 -6.57 -4.42 -30.65
C ARG A 207 -7.93 -4.01 -31.20
N ASP A 208 -8.95 -3.90 -30.35
CA ASP A 208 -10.30 -3.46 -30.72
C ASP A 208 -10.64 -2.07 -30.20
N GLY A 209 -9.69 -1.41 -29.53
CA GLY A 209 -9.84 -0.05 -29.01
C GLY A 209 -10.73 0.05 -27.77
N SER A 210 -10.98 -1.06 -27.07
CA SER A 210 -11.83 -1.09 -25.87
C SER A 210 -11.09 -0.80 -24.55
N MET A 211 -9.81 -0.43 -24.60
CA MET A 211 -9.01 -0.13 -23.41
C MET A 211 -9.65 0.98 -22.58
N ASN A 212 -9.84 0.72 -21.29
CA ASN A 212 -10.46 1.65 -20.36
C ASN A 212 -10.03 1.33 -18.91
N VAL A 213 -10.49 2.16 -17.97
CA VAL A 213 -10.12 2.10 -16.55
C VAL A 213 -11.37 2.06 -15.68
N ILE A 214 -11.31 1.23 -14.64
CA ILE A 214 -12.21 1.32 -13.48
C ILE A 214 -11.35 1.79 -12.31
N SER A 215 -11.84 2.76 -11.55
CA SER A 215 -11.13 3.22 -10.35
C SER A 215 -12.08 3.55 -9.23
N HIS A 216 -11.63 3.32 -8.00
CA HIS A 216 -12.28 3.85 -6.81
C HIS A 216 -11.23 4.11 -5.72
N THR A 217 -11.64 4.82 -4.68
CA THR A 217 -10.71 5.34 -3.66
C THR A 217 -11.19 5.04 -2.26
N THR A 218 -10.26 4.84 -1.34
CA THR A 218 -10.53 4.78 0.09
C THR A 218 -9.56 5.67 0.87
N THR A 219 -10.00 6.16 2.03
CA THR A 219 -9.16 7.01 2.89
C THR A 219 -8.19 6.18 3.71
N LEU A 220 -6.96 6.65 3.86
CA LEU A 220 -5.92 6.05 4.68
C LEU A 220 -5.70 6.83 5.97
N ALA A 221 -5.35 6.11 7.03
CA ALA A 221 -4.95 6.73 8.28
C ALA A 221 -3.56 7.39 8.15
N PRO A 222 -3.29 8.51 8.84
CA PRO A 222 -1.94 9.07 8.92
C PRO A 222 -0.97 8.12 9.64
N ASP A 223 0.27 8.07 9.19
CA ASP A 223 1.35 7.29 9.84
C ASP A 223 1.92 7.94 11.11
N GLY A 224 1.43 9.14 11.46
CA GLY A 224 1.87 9.93 12.61
C GLY A 224 3.10 10.80 12.34
N SER A 225 3.69 10.72 11.15
CA SER A 225 4.71 11.67 10.71
C SER A 225 4.08 13.03 10.39
N VAL A 226 4.87 14.09 10.55
CA VAL A 226 4.43 15.47 10.29
C VAL A 226 5.44 16.16 9.39
N ARG A 227 4.93 17.03 8.53
CA ARG A 227 5.78 17.89 7.70
C ARG A 227 6.51 18.90 8.60
N PRO A 228 7.85 18.94 8.61
CA PRO A 228 8.56 19.98 9.33
C PRO A 228 8.18 21.36 8.77
N SER A 229 7.66 22.24 9.62
CA SER A 229 7.28 23.61 9.23
C SER A 229 8.43 24.60 9.36
N ARG A 230 9.47 24.25 10.13
CA ARG A 230 10.68 25.05 10.34
C ARG A 230 11.85 24.14 10.67
N ILE A 231 13.00 24.40 10.07
CA ILE A 231 14.29 23.88 10.53
C ILE A 231 15.07 25.08 11.07
N ASP A 232 15.22 25.14 12.39
CA ASP A 232 15.96 26.24 13.02
C ASP A 232 17.45 25.91 12.95
N THR A 233 18.16 26.44 11.95
CA THR A 233 19.58 26.12 11.74
C THR A 233 20.51 26.81 12.74
N GLY A 234 19.98 27.61 13.67
CA GLY A 234 20.74 28.38 14.64
C GLY A 234 21.60 29.46 13.95
N SER A 235 21.47 30.71 14.38
CA SER A 235 22.49 31.71 14.04
C SER A 235 23.76 31.34 14.81
N ALA A 236 24.73 30.72 14.14
CA ALA A 236 26.04 30.42 14.72
C ALA A 236 26.79 31.73 15.04
N GLY A 237 26.40 32.43 16.10
CA GLY A 237 27.19 33.44 16.81
C GLY A 237 27.83 34.60 16.02
N LEU A 238 27.54 34.82 14.73
CA LEU A 238 28.21 35.85 13.92
C LEU A 238 27.74 37.30 14.19
N ALA A 239 27.03 37.54 15.30
CA ALA A 239 26.86 38.90 15.79
C ALA A 239 28.18 39.38 16.42
N THR A 240 28.98 40.08 15.61
CA THR A 240 30.10 40.94 16.05
C THR A 240 31.41 40.23 16.41
N ALA A 241 32.00 39.50 15.46
CA ALA A 241 33.46 39.53 15.37
C ALA A 241 33.82 40.63 14.36
N PRO A 242 34.60 41.66 14.73
CA PRO A 242 35.11 42.62 13.76
C PRO A 242 35.89 41.83 12.70
N VAL A 243 35.41 41.85 11.47
CA VAL A 243 36.17 41.37 10.31
C VAL A 243 37.41 42.25 10.26
N THR A 244 38.57 41.68 10.60
CA THR A 244 39.84 42.34 10.33
C THR A 244 40.05 42.19 8.84
N GLU A 245 39.83 43.26 8.07
CA GLU A 245 40.21 43.28 6.67
C GLU A 245 41.71 42.97 6.59
N ILE A 246 42.07 41.89 5.89
CA ILE A 246 43.46 41.66 5.48
C ILE A 246 43.74 42.71 4.42
N PRO A 247 44.66 43.66 4.63
CA PRO A 247 44.94 44.69 3.63
C PRO A 247 45.48 44.01 2.36
N GLY A 248 44.71 44.12 1.27
CA GLY A 248 45.18 43.73 -0.05
C GLY A 248 46.37 44.61 -0.46
N PRO A 249 47.34 44.07 -1.22
CA PRO A 249 48.49 44.85 -1.65
C PRO A 249 48.06 45.96 -2.62
N GLY A 250 48.00 47.19 -2.11
CA GLY A 250 48.00 48.39 -2.94
C GLY A 250 49.40 48.63 -3.55
N PRO A 251 49.49 49.28 -4.70
CA PRO A 251 50.74 49.38 -5.45
C PRO A 251 51.67 50.45 -4.84
N GLU A 252 52.94 50.06 -4.68
CA GLU A 252 54.15 50.92 -4.69
C GLU A 252 54.30 51.94 -3.52
N GLY A 253 55.42 52.04 -2.80
CA GLY A 253 56.76 51.51 -2.96
C GLY A 253 57.69 52.09 -1.88
N SER A 254 58.98 51.74 -1.98
CA SER A 254 60.12 52.19 -1.16
C SER A 254 60.34 51.51 0.21
N GLY A 255 60.90 50.30 0.14
CA GLY A 255 62.29 50.09 0.59
C GLY A 255 62.56 49.98 2.10
N ARG A 256 62.75 48.74 2.55
CA ARG A 256 63.84 48.31 3.46
C ARG A 256 63.83 46.79 3.70
N LEU A 257 64.85 46.11 3.19
CA LEU A 257 65.31 44.75 3.57
C LEU A 257 66.24 44.88 4.81
N PRO A 258 66.53 43.86 5.66
CA PRO A 258 66.84 42.47 5.24
C PRO A 258 66.44 41.28 6.17
N PHE A 259 66.45 40.08 5.56
CA PHE A 259 66.81 38.72 6.04
C PHE A 259 66.71 38.31 7.53
N ALA A 260 66.01 37.18 7.78
CA ALA A 260 66.48 35.96 8.50
C ALA A 260 65.25 35.11 8.96
N ALA A 261 65.00 33.94 8.37
CA ALA A 261 65.42 32.61 8.87
C ALA A 261 64.69 32.13 10.14
N ALA A 262 63.88 31.06 10.01
CA ALA A 262 64.10 29.77 10.66
C ALA A 262 62.80 28.92 10.72
N ALA A 263 62.98 27.63 10.45
CA ALA A 263 61.99 26.58 10.46
C ALA A 263 61.61 26.12 11.89
N LEU A 264 60.44 25.48 12.04
CA LEU A 264 60.30 24.34 12.95
C LEU A 264 59.26 23.32 12.43
N VAL A 265 59.69 22.07 12.43
CA VAL A 265 58.97 20.82 12.10
C VAL A 265 58.60 20.11 13.41
N VAL A 266 57.38 19.58 13.53
CA VAL A 266 56.97 18.37 14.33
C VAL A 266 55.62 17.89 13.74
N VAL A 267 55.51 16.85 12.89
CA VAL A 267 55.46 15.36 13.08
C VAL A 267 54.48 14.80 14.11
N GLY A 268 53.45 14.07 13.62
CA GLY A 268 52.86 12.85 14.19
C GLY A 268 51.56 12.99 14.99
N ALA A 269 50.51 12.17 14.87
CA ALA A 269 50.50 10.75 14.49
C ALA A 269 49.17 10.32 13.81
N ALA A 270 49.30 9.33 12.93
CA ALA A 270 48.21 8.59 12.30
C ALA A 270 47.57 7.58 13.27
N LEU A 271 46.24 7.43 13.21
CA LEU A 271 45.53 6.27 13.73
C LEU A 271 44.78 5.58 12.59
N LEU A 272 45.37 4.47 12.14
CA LEU A 272 44.78 3.44 11.28
C LEU A 272 43.85 2.58 12.14
N LEU A 273 42.57 2.42 11.74
CA LEU A 273 41.72 1.32 12.19
C LEU A 273 41.61 0.24 11.10
N PRO A 274 41.71 -1.06 11.45
CA PRO A 274 41.71 -2.16 10.48
C PRO A 274 40.30 -2.62 10.04
N PRO A 275 40.19 -3.31 8.88
CA PRO A 275 38.92 -3.78 8.33
C PRO A 275 38.39 -5.05 9.04
N ARG A 276 37.07 -5.09 9.24
CA ARG A 276 36.33 -6.21 9.81
C ARG A 276 36.30 -7.42 8.86
N ARG A 277 36.72 -8.58 9.37
CA ARG A 277 36.65 -9.88 8.70
C ARG A 277 35.20 -10.34 8.51
N ARG A 278 34.87 -10.71 7.27
CA ARG A 278 33.69 -11.52 6.91
C ARG A 278 33.89 -12.96 7.40
N GLY A 279 32.92 -13.48 8.15
CA GLY A 279 32.89 -14.87 8.61
C GLY A 279 32.54 -15.81 7.46
N HIS A 280 33.44 -16.76 7.19
CA HIS A 280 33.16 -17.96 6.40
C HIS A 280 32.45 -18.99 7.28
N ARG A 281 31.26 -19.41 6.86
CA ARG A 281 30.57 -20.61 7.37
C ARG A 281 31.20 -21.87 6.75
N PRO A 282 31.56 -22.90 7.53
CA PRO A 282 31.90 -24.21 6.98
C PRO A 282 30.64 -25.03 6.64
N PRO A 283 30.71 -26.00 5.70
CA PRO A 283 29.60 -26.86 5.34
C PRO A 283 29.31 -27.92 6.40
N ARG A 284 28.01 -28.16 6.66
CA ARG A 284 27.50 -29.29 7.44
C ARG A 284 27.77 -30.61 6.71
N ARG A 285 28.51 -31.52 7.36
CA ARG A 285 28.45 -32.97 7.08
C ARG A 285 27.35 -33.58 7.95
N THR A 286 26.46 -34.33 7.33
CA THR A 286 25.56 -35.30 7.97
C THR A 286 26.31 -36.60 8.27
N PRO A 287 25.95 -37.31 9.34
CA PRO A 287 26.14 -38.75 9.45
C PRO A 287 24.78 -39.48 9.50
N GLY A 288 24.62 -40.53 8.70
CA GLY A 288 23.50 -41.48 8.76
C GLY A 288 22.41 -41.24 7.73
#